data_AF-A0A4U6UMR2-F1
#
_entry.id   AF-A0A4U6UMR2-F1
#
_cell.length_a   1.000
_cell.length_b   1.000
_cell.length_c   1.000
_cell.angle_alpha   90.00
_cell.angle_beta   90.00
_cell.angle_gamma   90.00
#
_symmetry.space_group_name_H-M   'P 1'
#
loop_
_entity.id
_entity.type
_entity.pdbx_description
1 polymer ?
#
loop_
_entity_poly.entity_id
_entity_poly.type
_entity_poly.pdbx_seq_one_letter_code
_entity_poly.pdbx_strand_id
1 'polypeptide(L)'
;MAAGPLVVDFPSMGAALCFNSLESLLRDSASGFLAAVSAAPAPGAADLTNFHRVFSRVLSGYPDPPLEAIWFFSALSFHDSPGDLRSLLQLLSAFTASSPGAAKPLALLAPVISELFHSDKTRRETEALVEAVLSYISICSSRPAASADGASADAGRLLPAFGELVKVWSVRHSMDRCPFQVLFPLAGEEARRELMKEGCSVEYLAGVVVAEAFLLRLCLKVQNGTGVPRAELQKELKMWAVSSIPVFQNQHFFGVLLNMLLNSPLPVYSLLSADDEILVRDAIYDALILVDYSFINNVSGVDQADLLPIYLSRLIITLDAVNDARRKGDQGRAMSFVNAFSISNVPNYLIKWATCKAGFGAVSKPIANTPQALLKWLVDLEDKGLKVFGDNSSWIKGRLIYDEVKNGFGNRMIHSGADLFFIDKQSGEEVMDTTKGSEDEDAVEMETTGNAFMAAAQSMKVETNGIRKRKGCGNEDAAAVKFVKYKVEDGSVKDYFLSANNGMSSGSEVENPQSDDEMEESD
;
A
#
# COMPACT_ATOMS: atom_id res chain seq x y z
N MET A 1 -15.65 44.60 32.18
CA MET A 1 -14.91 44.98 30.95
C MET A 1 -14.99 43.80 30.01
N ALA A 2 -15.59 43.97 28.83
CA ALA A 2 -15.72 42.89 27.85
C ALA A 2 -14.55 42.96 26.87
N ALA A 3 -13.90 41.83 26.60
CA ALA A 3 -12.95 41.70 25.50
C ALA A 3 -13.74 41.55 24.20
N GLY A 4 -13.48 42.40 23.21
CA GLY A 4 -14.08 42.29 21.88
C GLY A 4 -13.47 41.14 21.07
N PRO A 5 -14.13 40.71 19.98
CA PRO A 5 -13.60 39.68 19.11
C PRO A 5 -12.34 40.18 18.39
N LEU A 6 -11.27 39.38 18.43
CA LEU A 6 -10.09 39.60 17.58
C LEU A 6 -10.45 39.20 16.15
N VAL A 7 -10.94 40.18 15.38
CA VAL A 7 -11.00 40.08 13.93
C VAL A 7 -9.57 40.05 13.41
N VAL A 8 -9.14 38.90 12.89
CA VAL A 8 -7.87 38.80 12.16
C VAL A 8 -8.13 39.32 10.76
N ASP A 9 -7.92 40.63 10.57
CA ASP A 9 -7.99 41.27 9.25
C ASP A 9 -6.90 40.71 8.34
N PHE A 10 -7.28 39.78 7.45
CA PHE A 10 -6.50 39.49 6.26
C PHE A 10 -6.75 40.59 5.22
N PRO A 11 -5.71 41.13 4.56
CA PRO A 11 -5.86 42.26 3.65
C PRO A 11 -6.79 41.93 2.47
N SER A 12 -7.66 42.88 2.16
CA SER A 12 -8.73 42.75 1.16
C SER A 12 -8.22 42.33 -0.23
N MET A 13 -9.09 41.62 -0.96
CA MET A 13 -8.86 41.09 -2.32
C MET A 13 -7.99 41.98 -3.23
N GLY A 14 -6.86 41.42 -3.63
CA GLY A 14 -5.88 41.98 -4.55
C GLY A 14 -4.59 41.13 -4.59
N ALA A 15 -4.25 40.54 -3.43
CA ALA A 15 -3.07 39.72 -3.19
C ALA A 15 -3.15 38.26 -3.70
N ALA A 16 -3.79 38.00 -4.84
CA ALA A 16 -3.64 36.70 -5.54
C ALA A 16 -2.23 36.51 -6.17
N LEU A 17 -1.31 37.44 -5.86
CA LEU A 17 0.05 37.57 -6.41
C LEU A 17 1.12 37.70 -5.30
N CYS A 18 0.78 37.49 -4.02
CA CYS A 18 1.72 37.65 -2.90
C CYS A 18 2.35 36.35 -2.38
N PHE A 19 2.04 35.20 -3.00
CA PHE A 19 2.69 33.92 -2.68
C PHE A 19 3.77 33.62 -3.72
N ASN A 20 5.03 33.63 -3.29
CA ASN A 20 6.18 33.37 -4.16
C ASN A 20 6.27 31.88 -4.58
N SER A 21 5.57 30.98 -3.88
CA SER A 21 5.46 29.56 -4.21
C SER A 21 4.19 28.95 -3.62
N LEU A 22 3.72 27.83 -4.19
CA LEU A 22 2.65 27.02 -3.60
C LEU A 22 2.98 26.57 -2.15
N GLU A 23 4.25 26.30 -1.87
CA GLU A 23 4.71 25.90 -0.53
C GLU A 23 4.45 27.00 0.51
N SER A 24 4.71 28.27 0.18
CA SER A 24 4.40 29.40 1.08
C SER A 24 2.90 29.51 1.35
N LEU A 25 2.07 29.39 0.31
CA LEU A 25 0.61 29.38 0.44
C LEU A 25 0.12 28.23 1.33
N LEU A 26 0.64 27.01 1.15
CA LEU A 26 0.27 25.85 1.97
C LEU A 26 0.64 26.03 3.43
N ARG A 27 1.84 26.53 3.72
CA ARG A 27 2.35 26.75 5.09
C ARG A 27 1.51 27.79 5.83
N ASP A 28 1.28 28.94 5.20
CA ASP A 28 0.48 30.02 5.78
C ASP A 28 -0.98 29.57 5.98
N SER A 29 -1.56 28.90 4.97
CA SER A 29 -2.94 28.38 5.05
C SER A 29 -3.11 27.29 6.10
N ALA A 30 -2.15 26.38 6.26
CA ALA A 30 -2.17 25.38 7.32
C ALA A 30 -2.11 26.00 8.71
N SER A 31 -1.25 27.01 8.92
CA SER A 31 -1.20 27.74 10.20
C SER A 31 -2.49 28.50 10.50
N GLY A 32 -3.07 29.17 9.50
CA GLY A 32 -4.34 29.88 9.61
C GLY A 32 -5.53 28.96 9.87
N PHE A 33 -5.56 27.81 9.20
CA PHE A 33 -6.56 26.75 9.45
C PHE A 33 -6.48 26.22 10.88
N LEU A 34 -5.27 25.88 11.36
CA LEU A 34 -5.08 25.37 12.72
C LEU A 34 -5.54 26.40 13.77
N ALA A 35 -5.20 27.68 13.58
CA ALA A 35 -5.69 28.76 14.44
C ALA A 35 -7.22 28.91 14.41
N ALA A 36 -7.84 28.85 13.22
CA ALA A 36 -9.29 28.95 13.06
C ALA A 36 -10.04 27.78 13.72
N VAL A 37 -9.56 26.54 13.53
CA VAL A 37 -10.14 25.33 14.13
C VAL A 37 -9.94 25.31 15.65
N SER A 38 -8.77 25.74 16.16
CA SER A 38 -8.52 25.81 17.61
C SER A 38 -9.30 26.94 18.31
N ALA A 39 -9.69 27.99 17.58
CA ALA A 39 -10.54 29.07 18.11
C ALA A 39 -12.05 28.79 17.98
N ALA A 40 -12.45 27.75 17.25
CA ALA A 40 -13.86 27.44 16.99
C ALA A 40 -14.57 26.89 18.24
N PRO A 41 -15.83 27.28 18.50
CA PRO A 41 -16.58 26.83 19.69
C PRO A 41 -17.01 25.36 19.64
N ALA A 42 -16.97 24.72 18.47
CA ALA A 42 -17.32 23.32 18.26
C ALA A 42 -16.64 22.79 16.97
N PRO A 43 -16.49 21.45 16.81
CA PRO A 43 -16.07 20.86 15.54
C PRO A 43 -17.02 21.28 14.40
N GLY A 44 -16.46 21.69 13.26
CA GLY A 44 -17.23 22.20 12.12
C GLY A 44 -17.78 23.63 12.27
N ALA A 45 -17.46 24.34 13.35
CA ALA A 45 -17.89 25.74 13.55
C ALA A 45 -16.83 26.80 13.15
N ALA A 46 -15.74 26.40 12.50
CA ALA A 46 -14.74 27.32 11.94
C ALA A 46 -15.20 27.83 10.57
N ASP A 47 -15.07 29.14 10.29
CA ASP A 47 -15.31 29.65 8.93
C ASP A 47 -14.10 29.34 8.03
N LEU A 48 -14.27 28.37 7.14
CA LEU A 48 -13.26 27.94 6.16
C LEU A 48 -13.50 28.49 4.75
N THR A 49 -14.51 29.35 4.55
CA THR A 49 -14.97 29.82 3.23
C THR A 49 -13.87 30.47 2.39
N ASN A 50 -13.00 31.25 3.03
CA ASN A 50 -11.86 31.89 2.36
C ASN A 50 -10.82 30.87 1.87
N PHE A 51 -10.51 29.85 2.67
CA PHE A 51 -9.60 28.78 2.26
C PHE A 51 -10.19 27.98 1.10
N HIS A 52 -11.49 27.64 1.14
CA HIS A 52 -12.18 26.98 0.03
C HIS A 52 -12.06 27.76 -1.28
N ARG A 53 -12.31 29.08 -1.24
CA ARG A 53 -12.23 29.95 -2.44
C ARG A 53 -10.82 30.08 -3.01
N VAL A 54 -9.79 30.09 -2.15
CA VAL A 54 -8.40 30.13 -2.60
C VAL A 54 -8.00 28.78 -3.21
N PHE A 55 -8.25 27.67 -2.52
CA PHE A 55 -7.82 26.36 -2.98
C PHE A 55 -8.65 25.81 -4.14
N SER A 56 -9.93 26.13 -4.28
CA SER A 56 -10.70 25.79 -5.49
C SER A 56 -10.11 26.45 -6.75
N ARG A 57 -9.66 27.71 -6.63
CA ARG A 57 -8.94 28.39 -7.71
C ARG A 57 -7.58 27.76 -7.99
N VAL A 58 -6.80 27.42 -6.95
CA VAL A 58 -5.52 26.70 -7.12
C VAL A 58 -5.74 25.39 -7.87
N LEU A 59 -6.67 24.55 -7.43
CA LEU A 59 -6.97 23.26 -8.05
C LEU A 59 -7.46 23.40 -9.50
N SER A 60 -8.29 24.40 -9.81
CA SER A 60 -8.72 24.68 -11.19
C SER A 60 -7.61 25.21 -12.11
N GLY A 61 -6.48 25.67 -11.53
CA GLY A 61 -5.32 26.18 -12.27
C GLY A 61 -4.33 25.10 -12.72
N TYR A 62 -4.44 23.86 -12.21
CA TYR A 62 -3.55 22.75 -12.56
C TYR A 62 -4.30 21.63 -13.28
N PRO A 63 -3.78 21.09 -14.40
CA PRO A 63 -4.38 19.93 -15.07
C PRO A 63 -4.22 18.63 -14.28
N ASP A 64 -3.16 18.52 -13.46
CA ASP A 64 -2.97 17.49 -12.44
C ASP A 64 -2.51 18.18 -11.14
N PRO A 65 -3.44 18.55 -10.23
CA PRO A 65 -3.10 19.39 -9.08
C PRO A 65 -2.19 18.67 -8.08
N PRO A 66 -1.19 19.33 -7.48
CA PRO A 66 -0.24 18.68 -6.58
C PRO A 66 -0.93 18.04 -5.37
N LEU A 67 -0.34 16.95 -4.85
CA LEU A 67 -0.92 16.12 -3.79
C LEU A 67 -1.33 16.98 -2.59
N GLU A 68 -0.44 17.86 -2.14
CA GLU A 68 -0.61 18.74 -1.01
C GLU A 68 -1.79 19.70 -1.13
N ALA A 69 -2.04 20.22 -2.34
CA ALA A 69 -3.16 21.12 -2.61
C ALA A 69 -4.51 20.38 -2.57
N ILE A 70 -4.56 19.16 -3.13
CA ILE A 70 -5.72 18.27 -3.02
C ILE A 70 -5.96 17.94 -1.54
N TRP A 71 -4.89 17.59 -0.83
CA TRP A 71 -4.96 17.14 0.56
C TRP A 71 -5.44 18.22 1.52
N PHE A 72 -4.96 19.46 1.37
CA PHE A 72 -5.45 20.59 2.14
C PHE A 72 -6.92 20.90 1.81
N PHE A 73 -7.30 20.97 0.53
CA PHE A 73 -8.69 21.22 0.14
C PHE A 73 -9.66 20.15 0.66
N SER A 74 -9.27 18.87 0.59
CA SER A 74 -10.06 17.76 1.13
C SER A 74 -10.19 17.83 2.67
N ALA A 75 -9.20 18.38 3.37
CA ALA A 75 -9.30 18.62 4.81
C ALA A 75 -10.38 19.66 5.13
N LEU A 76 -10.46 20.75 4.35
CA LEU A 76 -11.49 21.77 4.51
C LEU A 76 -12.90 21.15 4.39
N SER A 77 -13.18 20.45 3.28
CA SER A 77 -14.47 19.79 3.04
C SER A 77 -14.83 18.76 4.11
N PHE A 78 -13.85 18.02 4.63
CA PHE A 78 -14.08 17.05 5.71
C PHE A 78 -14.32 17.72 7.06
N HIS A 79 -13.71 18.88 7.32
CA HIS A 79 -13.93 19.63 8.56
C HIS A 79 -15.30 20.32 8.62
N ASP A 80 -15.85 20.73 7.47
CA ASP A 80 -17.23 21.20 7.36
C ASP A 80 -18.25 20.07 7.61
N SER A 81 -17.92 18.84 7.22
CA SER A 81 -18.81 17.67 7.27
C SER A 81 -18.17 16.45 7.97
N PRO A 82 -17.82 16.57 9.27
CA PRO A 82 -16.99 15.58 9.95
C PRO A 82 -17.66 14.21 10.02
N GLY A 83 -16.97 13.20 9.48
CA GLY A 83 -17.39 11.81 9.51
C GLY A 83 -17.95 11.26 8.19
N ASP A 84 -18.17 12.07 7.15
CA ASP A 84 -18.51 11.56 5.82
C ASP A 84 -17.29 11.07 5.02
N LEU A 85 -16.77 9.92 5.45
CA LEU A 85 -15.65 9.23 4.80
C LEU A 85 -15.97 8.72 3.40
N ARG A 86 -17.26 8.61 3.01
CA ARG A 86 -17.63 8.22 1.63
C ARG A 86 -17.44 9.39 0.69
N SER A 87 -17.96 10.56 1.05
CA SER A 87 -17.76 11.78 0.28
C SER A 87 -16.27 12.18 0.21
N LEU A 88 -15.50 12.00 1.30
CA LEU A 88 -14.05 12.19 1.26
C LEU A 88 -13.35 11.23 0.27
N LEU A 89 -13.65 9.92 0.30
CA LEU A 89 -13.08 8.96 -0.65
C LEU A 89 -13.48 9.26 -2.10
N GLN A 90 -14.73 9.69 -2.33
CA GLN A 90 -15.21 10.12 -3.65
C GLN A 90 -14.48 11.38 -4.14
N LEU A 91 -14.27 12.38 -3.27
CA LEU A 91 -13.55 13.60 -3.60
C LEU A 91 -12.09 13.30 -4.01
N LEU A 92 -11.39 12.49 -3.22
CA LEU A 92 -10.00 12.09 -3.47
C LEU A 92 -9.88 11.25 -4.76
N SER A 93 -10.82 10.34 -5.01
CA SER A 93 -10.84 9.56 -6.25
C SER A 93 -11.17 10.40 -7.50
N ALA A 94 -12.01 11.44 -7.37
CA ALA A 94 -12.31 12.37 -8.46
C ALA A 94 -11.08 13.19 -8.89
N PHE A 95 -10.32 13.74 -7.93
CA PHE A 95 -9.08 14.48 -8.22
C PHE A 95 -7.94 13.64 -8.82
N THR A 96 -8.06 12.31 -8.80
CA THR A 96 -7.00 11.38 -9.22
C THR A 96 -7.41 10.45 -10.36
N ALA A 97 -8.62 10.62 -10.90
CA ALA A 97 -9.12 9.88 -12.04
C ALA A 97 -8.20 9.99 -13.28
N SER A 98 -7.60 11.17 -13.49
CA SER A 98 -6.64 11.46 -14.57
C SER A 98 -5.17 11.24 -14.22
N SER A 99 -4.83 10.87 -12.98
CA SER A 99 -3.44 10.76 -12.54
C SER A 99 -2.71 9.61 -13.28
N PRO A 100 -1.53 9.84 -13.88
CA PRO A 100 -0.88 8.87 -14.76
C PRO A 100 -0.31 7.65 -14.02
N GLY A 101 0.00 7.78 -12.73
CA GLY A 101 0.58 6.70 -11.92
C GLY A 101 -0.27 6.35 -10.68
N ALA A 102 0.03 5.19 -10.08
CA ALA A 102 -0.66 4.69 -8.89
C ALA A 102 -0.27 5.42 -7.59
N ALA A 103 0.95 5.97 -7.48
CA ALA A 103 1.49 6.50 -6.23
C ALA A 103 0.63 7.62 -5.62
N LYS A 104 0.28 8.64 -6.42
CA LYS A 104 -0.52 9.78 -5.98
C LYS A 104 -1.94 9.41 -5.48
N PRO A 105 -2.77 8.64 -6.21
CA PRO A 105 -4.07 8.20 -5.70
C PRO A 105 -3.97 7.35 -4.45
N LEU A 106 -2.95 6.48 -4.34
CA LEU A 106 -2.73 5.67 -3.15
C LEU A 106 -2.35 6.54 -1.94
N ALA A 107 -1.36 7.45 -2.09
CA ALA A 107 -0.88 8.33 -1.03
C ALA A 107 -1.98 9.24 -0.45
N LEU A 108 -2.90 9.71 -1.30
CA LEU A 108 -4.02 10.57 -0.89
C LEU A 108 -5.02 9.89 0.06
N LEU A 109 -5.04 8.55 0.15
CA LEU A 109 -5.94 7.80 1.04
C LEU A 109 -5.57 7.87 2.52
N ALA A 110 -4.38 8.37 2.87
CA ALA A 110 -3.88 8.44 4.25
C ALA A 110 -4.92 8.93 5.29
N PRO A 111 -5.67 10.04 5.09
CA PRO A 111 -6.62 10.51 6.10
C PRO A 111 -7.87 9.64 6.16
N VAL A 112 -8.29 9.03 5.05
CA VAL A 112 -9.41 8.08 5.04
C VAL A 112 -9.09 6.88 5.91
N ILE A 113 -7.86 6.36 5.84
CA ILE A 113 -7.42 5.25 6.68
C ILE A 113 -7.27 5.67 8.15
N SER A 114 -6.66 6.83 8.42
CA SER A 114 -6.55 7.37 9.77
C SER A 114 -7.92 7.55 10.44
N GLU A 115 -8.87 8.18 9.76
CA GLU A 115 -10.22 8.36 10.28
C GLU A 115 -10.99 7.03 10.37
N LEU A 116 -10.72 6.04 9.50
CA LEU A 116 -11.28 4.69 9.65
C LEU A 116 -10.71 3.95 10.88
N PHE A 117 -9.46 4.19 11.24
CA PHE A 117 -8.85 3.67 12.47
C PHE A 117 -9.42 4.35 13.73
N HIS A 118 -9.66 5.67 13.69
CA HIS A 118 -10.24 6.45 14.79
C HIS A 118 -11.78 6.47 14.80
N SER A 119 -12.45 5.74 13.91
CA SER A 119 -13.89 5.85 13.69
C SER A 119 -14.72 5.08 14.71
N ASP A 120 -15.53 5.79 15.50
CA ASP A 120 -16.56 5.24 16.41
C ASP A 120 -17.76 4.58 15.69
N LYS A 121 -17.77 4.51 14.35
CA LYS A 121 -18.87 3.90 13.57
C LYS A 121 -19.07 2.42 13.87
N THR A 122 -20.23 1.89 13.49
CA THR A 122 -20.49 0.47 13.64
C THR A 122 -19.45 -0.34 12.85
N ARG A 123 -18.98 -1.42 13.46
CA ARG A 123 -17.88 -2.23 12.94
C ARG A 123 -18.09 -2.76 11.51
N ARG A 124 -19.35 -3.02 11.15
CA ARG A 124 -19.75 -3.44 9.78
C ARG A 124 -19.61 -2.30 8.76
N GLU A 125 -19.84 -1.05 9.16
CA GLU A 125 -19.61 0.11 8.29
C GLU A 125 -18.12 0.36 8.09
N THR A 126 -17.32 0.31 9.16
CA THR A 126 -15.85 0.43 9.07
C THR A 126 -15.28 -0.65 8.16
N GLU A 127 -15.70 -1.91 8.30
CA GLU A 127 -15.28 -3.00 7.42
C GLU A 127 -15.68 -2.78 5.96
N ALA A 128 -16.92 -2.37 5.69
CA ALA A 128 -17.38 -2.08 4.32
C ALA A 128 -16.62 -0.91 3.66
N LEU A 129 -16.22 0.10 4.45
CA LEU A 129 -15.39 1.21 3.98
C LEU A 129 -13.93 0.79 3.74
N VAL A 130 -13.36 -0.05 4.60
CA VAL A 130 -12.01 -0.60 4.38
C VAL A 130 -11.98 -1.47 3.12
N GLU A 131 -13.00 -2.28 2.85
CA GLU A 131 -13.11 -3.03 1.59
C GLU A 131 -13.25 -2.11 0.36
N ALA A 132 -13.96 -1.00 0.47
CA ALA A 132 -14.03 0.01 -0.59
C ALA A 132 -12.66 0.67 -0.85
N VAL A 133 -11.91 1.00 0.21
CA VAL A 133 -10.54 1.53 0.11
C VAL A 133 -9.59 0.50 -0.53
N LEU A 134 -9.63 -0.78 -0.12
CA LEU A 134 -8.81 -1.84 -0.71
C LEU A 134 -9.17 -2.12 -2.16
N SER A 135 -10.45 -2.06 -2.51
CA SER A 135 -10.92 -2.16 -3.91
C SER A 135 -10.38 -1.01 -4.75
N TYR A 136 -10.38 0.21 -4.23
CA TYR A 136 -9.80 1.38 -4.90
C TYR A 136 -8.26 1.29 -5.01
N ILE A 137 -7.57 0.78 -3.98
CA ILE A 137 -6.14 0.47 -4.03
C ILE A 137 -5.84 -0.51 -5.18
N SER A 138 -6.58 -1.61 -5.27
CA SER A 138 -6.47 -2.59 -6.36
C SER A 138 -6.64 -1.96 -7.76
N ILE A 139 -7.67 -1.13 -7.94
CA ILE A 139 -7.93 -0.39 -9.20
C ILE A 139 -6.77 0.57 -9.53
N CYS A 140 -6.17 1.23 -8.53
CA CYS A 140 -5.04 2.11 -8.75
C CYS A 140 -3.76 1.33 -9.09
N SER A 141 -3.53 0.19 -8.43
CA SER A 141 -2.39 -0.71 -8.67
C SER A 141 -2.40 -1.36 -10.05
N SER A 142 -3.54 -1.45 -10.74
CA SER A 142 -3.60 -1.93 -12.12
C SER A 142 -3.22 -0.87 -13.18
N ARG A 143 -2.92 0.37 -12.78
CA ARG A 143 -2.46 1.40 -13.73
C ARG A 143 -1.02 1.09 -14.18
N PRO A 144 -0.68 1.31 -15.46
CA PRO A 144 0.71 1.17 -15.92
C PRO A 144 1.63 2.14 -15.15
N ALA A 145 2.88 1.73 -14.95
CA ALA A 145 3.89 2.64 -14.41
C ALA A 145 4.04 3.84 -15.36
N ALA A 146 4.02 5.06 -14.80
CA ALA A 146 4.17 6.27 -15.59
C ALA A 146 5.54 6.25 -16.29
N SER A 147 5.55 6.41 -17.62
CA SER A 147 6.79 6.50 -18.39
C SER A 147 7.60 7.70 -17.93
N ALA A 148 8.88 7.49 -17.61
CA ALA A 148 9.78 8.54 -17.10
C ALA A 148 10.09 9.67 -18.10
N ASP A 149 9.58 9.58 -19.34
CA ASP A 149 9.69 10.62 -20.37
C ASP A 149 8.86 11.86 -20.01
N GLY A 150 9.49 12.79 -19.27
CA GLY A 150 9.01 14.16 -19.08
C GLY A 150 8.75 14.61 -17.64
N ALA A 151 8.81 13.72 -16.66
CA ALA A 151 8.68 14.09 -15.24
C ALA A 151 10.01 14.64 -14.70
N SER A 152 10.01 15.85 -14.14
CA SER A 152 11.17 16.34 -13.37
C SER A 152 11.35 15.52 -12.09
N ALA A 153 12.59 15.35 -11.63
CA ALA A 153 12.91 14.53 -10.46
C ALA A 153 12.20 14.98 -9.17
N ASP A 154 11.78 16.25 -9.09
CA ASP A 154 11.04 16.81 -7.96
C ASP A 154 9.53 16.48 -7.98
N ALA A 155 8.96 16.09 -9.12
CA ALA A 155 7.53 15.80 -9.26
C ALA A 155 7.05 14.56 -8.47
N GLY A 156 7.98 13.71 -8.05
CA GLY A 156 7.72 12.52 -7.22
C GLY A 156 7.97 12.72 -5.71
N ARG A 157 8.33 13.92 -5.26
CA ARG A 157 8.68 14.22 -3.85
C ARG A 157 7.62 15.08 -3.18
N LEU A 158 7.45 14.86 -1.88
CA LEU A 158 6.59 15.66 -1.02
C LEU A 158 7.22 17.03 -0.75
N LEU A 159 6.40 18.08 -0.79
CA LEU A 159 6.81 19.44 -0.48
C LEU A 159 7.24 19.57 1.00
N PRO A 160 8.18 20.46 1.37
CA PRO A 160 8.60 20.64 2.76
C PRO A 160 7.44 21.00 3.71
N ALA A 161 6.38 21.63 3.20
CA ALA A 161 5.15 21.93 3.95
C ALA A 161 4.30 20.70 4.33
N PHE A 162 4.64 19.49 3.86
CA PHE A 162 3.90 18.25 4.16
C PHE A 162 3.68 18.03 5.66
N GLY A 163 4.68 18.32 6.50
CA GLY A 163 4.56 18.19 7.96
C GLY A 163 3.48 19.08 8.59
N GLU A 164 3.15 20.23 7.99
CA GLU A 164 2.05 21.08 8.43
C GLU A 164 0.69 20.50 8.03
N LEU A 165 0.59 19.85 6.86
CA LEU A 165 -0.62 19.16 6.42
C LEU A 165 -0.92 17.91 7.28
N VAL A 166 0.12 17.23 7.77
CA VAL A 166 -0.07 16.16 8.76
C VAL A 166 -0.70 16.71 10.05
N LYS A 167 -0.34 17.92 10.50
CA LYS A 167 -0.99 18.58 11.65
C LYS A 167 -2.44 18.95 11.37
N VAL A 168 -2.73 19.50 10.18
CA VAL A 168 -4.08 19.85 9.72
C VAL A 168 -5.03 18.65 9.88
N TRP A 169 -4.65 17.48 9.37
CA TRP A 169 -5.47 16.26 9.51
C TRP A 169 -5.47 15.67 10.94
N SER A 170 -4.37 15.82 11.68
CA SER A 170 -4.27 15.25 13.04
C SER A 170 -5.02 16.04 14.11
N VAL A 171 -5.42 17.29 13.83
CA VAL A 171 -5.91 18.26 14.84
C VAL A 171 -7.07 17.74 15.69
N ARG A 172 -7.95 16.88 15.13
CA ARG A 172 -9.13 16.33 15.82
C ARG A 172 -8.80 15.24 16.84
N HIS A 173 -7.71 14.50 16.61
CA HIS A 173 -7.29 13.33 17.40
C HIS A 173 -5.96 13.57 18.14
N SER A 174 -5.43 14.80 18.09
CA SER A 174 -4.14 15.22 18.66
C SER A 174 -4.20 15.42 20.18
N MET A 175 -4.42 14.32 20.91
CA MET A 175 -4.37 14.27 22.38
C MET A 175 -2.92 14.09 22.86
N ASP A 176 -2.12 15.16 22.76
CA ASP A 176 -0.66 15.22 23.06
C ASP A 176 0.25 14.28 22.25
N ARG A 177 -0.30 13.57 21.25
CA ARG A 177 0.46 12.64 20.40
C ARG A 177 1.17 13.37 19.26
N CYS A 178 2.27 12.79 18.79
CA CYS A 178 2.93 13.24 17.57
C CYS A 178 1.93 13.19 16.39
N PRO A 179 1.78 14.25 15.58
CA PRO A 179 0.86 14.27 14.43
C PRO A 179 1.05 13.09 13.47
N PHE A 180 2.28 12.69 13.18
CA PHE A 180 2.55 11.51 12.34
C PHE A 180 2.10 10.19 12.97
N GLN A 181 2.01 10.09 14.31
CA GLN A 181 1.46 8.92 14.99
C GLN A 181 -0.07 8.93 15.01
N VAL A 182 -0.69 10.11 14.91
CA VAL A 182 -2.13 10.26 14.75
C VAL A 182 -2.55 9.94 13.31
N LEU A 183 -1.86 10.51 12.31
CA LEU A 183 -2.20 10.26 10.91
C LEU A 183 -1.78 8.86 10.42
N PHE A 184 -0.68 8.31 10.95
CA PHE A 184 -0.19 6.97 10.62
C PHE A 184 -0.06 6.10 11.88
N PRO A 185 -1.21 5.65 12.45
CA PRO A 185 -1.24 4.92 13.72
C PRO A 185 -0.76 3.46 13.61
N LEU A 186 -0.89 2.84 12.43
CA LEU A 186 -0.49 1.46 12.13
C LEU A 186 0.86 1.37 11.40
N ALA A 187 1.49 2.49 11.07
CA ALA A 187 2.84 2.50 10.54
C ALA A 187 3.89 2.16 11.62
N GLY A 188 5.01 1.56 11.22
CA GLY A 188 6.18 1.40 12.07
C GLY A 188 6.82 2.74 12.44
N GLU A 189 7.57 2.80 13.54
CA GLU A 189 8.28 4.03 13.93
C GLU A 189 9.29 4.47 12.86
N GLU A 190 10.01 3.51 12.27
CA GLU A 190 10.94 3.77 11.17
C GLU A 190 10.25 4.41 9.95
N ALA A 191 9.05 3.93 9.58
CA ALA A 191 8.28 4.51 8.49
C ALA A 191 7.81 5.94 8.79
N ARG A 192 7.38 6.21 10.03
CA ARG A 192 7.07 7.58 10.47
C ARG A 192 8.31 8.48 10.45
N ARG A 193 9.48 8.00 10.86
CA ARG A 193 10.74 8.78 10.79
C ARG A 193 11.14 9.08 9.35
N GLU A 194 10.88 8.18 8.40
CA GLU A 194 11.12 8.44 6.98
C GLU A 194 10.18 9.51 6.42
N LEU A 195 8.88 9.43 6.75
CA LEU A 195 7.88 10.44 6.37
C LEU A 195 8.12 11.83 6.98
N MET A 196 8.89 11.92 8.06
CA MET A 196 9.31 13.20 8.66
C MET A 196 10.49 13.86 7.93
N LYS A 197 11.17 13.17 7.02
CA LYS A 197 12.29 13.74 6.26
C LYS A 197 11.77 14.62 5.12
N GLU A 198 12.38 15.78 4.95
CA GLU A 198 12.13 16.65 3.81
C GLU A 198 12.44 15.92 2.48
N GLY A 199 11.55 16.03 1.50
CA GLY A 199 11.72 15.39 0.19
C GLY A 199 11.47 13.88 0.14
N CYS A 200 10.82 13.29 1.16
CA CYS A 200 10.28 11.92 1.08
C CYS A 200 9.45 11.72 -0.20
N SER A 201 9.53 10.55 -0.85
CA SER A 201 8.80 10.30 -2.09
C SER A 201 7.31 10.03 -1.86
N VAL A 202 6.49 10.42 -2.84
CA VAL A 202 5.05 10.10 -2.88
C VAL A 202 4.85 8.58 -3.01
N GLU A 203 5.77 7.87 -3.66
CA GLU A 203 5.77 6.41 -3.79
C GLU A 203 5.98 5.71 -2.44
N TYR A 204 6.87 6.25 -1.59
CA TYR A 204 7.07 5.74 -0.24
C TYR A 204 5.82 5.95 0.63
N LEU A 205 5.25 7.17 0.60
CA LEU A 205 3.99 7.47 1.28
C LEU A 205 2.86 6.53 0.81
N ALA A 206 2.72 6.31 -0.50
CA ALA A 206 1.77 5.33 -1.04
C ALA A 206 2.00 3.92 -0.47
N GLY A 207 3.25 3.49 -0.34
CA GLY A 207 3.61 2.21 0.29
C GLY A 207 3.19 2.11 1.76
N VAL A 208 3.40 3.18 2.55
CA VAL A 208 2.94 3.24 3.95
C VAL A 208 1.42 3.18 4.03
N VAL A 209 0.71 3.93 3.19
CA VAL A 209 -0.76 3.99 3.19
C VAL A 209 -1.39 2.65 2.82
N VAL A 210 -0.82 1.93 1.84
CA VAL A 210 -1.23 0.54 1.53
C VAL A 210 -0.93 -0.42 2.69
N ALA A 211 0.20 -0.23 3.40
CA ALA A 211 0.54 -1.03 4.57
C ALA A 211 -0.47 -0.85 5.72
N GLU A 212 -0.90 0.38 5.99
CA GLU A 212 -1.92 0.65 6.99
C GLU A 212 -3.30 0.11 6.59
N ALA A 213 -3.71 0.25 5.33
CA ALA A 213 -4.97 -0.36 4.83
C ALA A 213 -4.98 -1.89 5.06
N PHE A 214 -3.87 -2.53 4.72
CA PHE A 214 -3.67 -3.97 4.82
C PHE A 214 -3.67 -4.44 6.29
N LEU A 215 -2.93 -3.76 7.18
CA LEU A 215 -2.92 -4.06 8.61
C LEU A 215 -4.28 -3.82 9.26
N LEU A 216 -4.96 -2.72 8.94
CA LEU A 216 -6.31 -2.42 9.45
C LEU A 216 -7.29 -3.53 9.07
N ARG A 217 -7.22 -4.04 7.83
CA ARG A 217 -8.06 -5.15 7.38
C ARG A 217 -7.76 -6.46 8.11
N LEU A 218 -6.49 -6.79 8.33
CA LEU A 218 -6.10 -7.97 9.13
C LEU A 218 -6.61 -7.85 10.57
N CYS A 219 -6.48 -6.68 11.21
CA CYS A 219 -7.01 -6.44 12.55
C CYS A 219 -8.53 -6.62 12.61
N LEU A 220 -9.26 -6.05 11.64
CA LEU A 220 -10.71 -6.22 11.53
C LEU A 220 -11.11 -7.69 11.29
N LYS A 221 -10.34 -8.46 10.52
CA LYS A 221 -10.57 -9.91 10.35
C LYS A 221 -10.38 -10.68 11.65
N VAL A 222 -9.29 -10.44 12.39
CA VAL A 222 -9.01 -11.12 13.67
C VAL A 222 -10.11 -10.84 14.69
N GLN A 223 -10.49 -9.58 14.86
CA GLN A 223 -11.62 -9.20 15.71
C GLN A 223 -12.97 -9.82 15.25
N ASN A 224 -13.13 -10.17 13.96
CA ASN A 224 -14.35 -10.80 13.42
C ASN A 224 -14.37 -12.31 13.70
N GLY A 225 -13.22 -12.94 13.88
CA GLY A 225 -13.08 -14.36 14.21
C GLY A 225 -13.51 -14.75 15.62
N THR A 226 -14.33 -13.95 16.31
CA THR A 226 -14.80 -14.28 17.67
C THR A 226 -15.64 -15.56 17.64
N GLY A 227 -15.10 -16.64 18.21
CA GLY A 227 -15.71 -17.98 18.19
C GLY A 227 -15.25 -18.89 17.06
N VAL A 228 -14.44 -18.39 16.12
CA VAL A 228 -13.77 -19.21 15.09
C VAL A 228 -12.54 -19.89 15.71
N PRO A 229 -12.26 -21.19 15.43
CA PRO A 229 -11.04 -21.84 15.88
C PRO A 229 -9.79 -21.08 15.41
N ARG A 230 -8.84 -20.79 16.31
CA ARG A 230 -7.61 -20.02 15.98
C ARG A 230 -6.84 -20.57 14.77
N ALA A 231 -6.82 -21.90 14.57
CA ALA A 231 -6.18 -22.53 13.42
C ALA A 231 -6.88 -22.24 12.08
N GLU A 232 -8.21 -22.11 12.08
CA GLU A 232 -9.01 -21.75 10.91
C GLU A 232 -8.86 -20.26 10.59
N LEU A 233 -8.93 -19.40 11.61
CA LEU A 233 -8.66 -17.97 11.48
C LEU A 233 -7.24 -17.71 10.95
N GLN A 234 -6.22 -18.42 11.45
CA GLN A 234 -4.85 -18.31 10.94
C GLN A 234 -4.76 -18.68 9.45
N LYS A 235 -5.48 -19.72 9.02
CA LYS A 235 -5.54 -20.13 7.61
C LYS A 235 -6.23 -19.07 6.75
N GLU A 236 -7.32 -18.47 7.22
CA GLU A 236 -8.02 -17.39 6.51
C GLU A 236 -7.12 -16.16 6.34
N LEU A 237 -6.51 -15.68 7.43
CA LEU A 237 -5.59 -14.53 7.42
C LEU A 237 -4.42 -14.76 6.46
N LYS A 238 -3.82 -15.97 6.49
CA LYS A 238 -2.77 -16.38 5.55
C LYS A 238 -3.26 -16.32 4.10
N MET A 239 -4.38 -16.97 3.77
CA MET A 239 -4.88 -17.00 2.40
C MET A 239 -5.18 -15.60 1.88
N TRP A 240 -5.79 -14.74 2.70
CA TRP A 240 -6.09 -13.35 2.35
C TRP A 240 -4.83 -12.50 2.18
N ALA A 241 -3.83 -12.65 3.06
CA ALA A 241 -2.55 -11.94 2.95
C ALA A 241 -1.80 -12.33 1.66
N VAL A 242 -1.70 -13.64 1.40
CA VAL A 242 -1.05 -14.20 0.21
C VAL A 242 -1.73 -13.74 -1.08
N SER A 243 -3.07 -13.66 -1.11
CA SER A 243 -3.81 -13.22 -2.31
C SER A 243 -3.85 -11.70 -2.51
N SER A 244 -3.73 -10.89 -1.45
CA SER A 244 -3.85 -9.43 -1.54
C SER A 244 -2.54 -8.73 -1.95
N ILE A 245 -1.39 -9.18 -1.44
CA ILE A 245 -0.08 -8.59 -1.78
C ILE A 245 0.21 -8.51 -3.30
N PRO A 246 -0.03 -9.57 -4.13
CA PRO A 246 0.23 -9.52 -5.57
C PRO A 246 -0.82 -8.71 -6.36
N VAL A 247 -1.93 -8.30 -5.72
CA VAL A 247 -2.90 -7.38 -6.31
C VAL A 247 -2.43 -5.93 -6.15
N PHE A 248 -1.76 -5.58 -5.06
CA PHE A 248 -1.31 -4.21 -4.80
C PHE A 248 -0.01 -3.83 -5.51
N GLN A 249 0.87 -4.81 -5.79
CA GLN A 249 2.10 -4.68 -6.60
C GLN A 249 3.06 -3.53 -6.20
N ASN A 250 2.96 -3.04 -4.97
CA ASN A 250 3.72 -1.89 -4.49
C ASN A 250 4.97 -2.35 -3.71
N GLN A 251 6.15 -1.96 -4.18
CA GLN A 251 7.43 -2.37 -3.57
C GLN A 251 7.69 -1.71 -2.21
N HIS A 252 7.34 -0.42 -2.06
CA HIS A 252 7.49 0.27 -0.78
C HIS A 252 6.58 -0.32 0.30
N PHE A 253 5.35 -0.70 -0.04
CA PHE A 253 4.45 -1.46 0.84
C PHE A 253 5.12 -2.75 1.34
N PHE A 254 5.70 -3.54 0.44
CA PHE A 254 6.41 -4.76 0.80
C PHE A 254 7.61 -4.48 1.73
N GLY A 255 8.41 -3.45 1.43
CA GLY A 255 9.51 -3.00 2.29
C GLY A 255 9.06 -2.50 3.68
N VAL A 256 7.95 -1.75 3.75
CA VAL A 256 7.37 -1.25 5.00
C VAL A 256 6.85 -2.41 5.86
N LEU A 257 6.19 -3.42 5.26
CA LEU A 257 5.79 -4.63 6.00
C LEU A 257 7.01 -5.38 6.57
N LEU A 258 8.09 -5.51 5.79
CA LEU A 258 9.32 -6.13 6.28
C LEU A 258 9.91 -5.35 7.47
N ASN A 259 10.08 -4.03 7.35
CA ASN A 259 10.67 -3.24 8.43
C ASN A 259 9.80 -3.22 9.70
N MET A 260 8.48 -3.37 9.59
CA MET A 260 7.61 -3.56 10.77
C MET A 260 7.82 -4.91 11.48
N LEU A 261 8.17 -5.98 10.75
CA LEU A 261 8.50 -7.26 11.37
C LEU A 261 9.87 -7.26 12.06
N LEU A 262 10.86 -6.52 11.53
CA LEU A 262 12.17 -6.33 12.18
C LEU A 262 12.02 -5.66 13.56
N ASN A 263 11.11 -4.67 13.63
CA ASN A 263 10.85 -3.82 14.79
C ASN A 263 9.64 -4.31 15.61
N SER A 264 9.62 -5.60 15.95
CA SER A 264 8.57 -6.24 16.75
C SER A 264 8.37 -5.60 18.13
N PRO A 265 7.13 -5.48 18.66
CA PRO A 265 5.86 -5.96 18.11
C PRO A 265 5.24 -5.05 17.04
N LEU A 266 4.30 -5.58 16.25
CA LEU A 266 3.57 -4.77 15.27
C LEU A 266 2.79 -3.64 15.96
N PRO A 267 2.63 -2.47 15.31
CA PRO A 267 1.94 -1.30 15.84
C PRO A 267 0.39 -1.45 15.81
N VAL A 268 -0.14 -2.61 16.23
CA VAL A 268 -1.57 -2.96 16.19
C VAL A 268 -2.19 -3.10 17.60
N TYR A 269 -1.42 -2.81 18.66
CA TYR A 269 -1.79 -2.99 20.07
C TYR A 269 -2.99 -2.13 20.53
N SER A 270 -3.38 -1.12 19.75
CA SER A 270 -4.60 -0.32 19.91
C SER A 270 -5.87 -1.06 19.49
N LEU A 271 -5.75 -2.05 18.59
CA LEU A 271 -6.86 -2.80 18.00
C LEU A 271 -6.89 -4.27 18.44
N LEU A 272 -5.74 -4.85 18.79
CA LEU A 272 -5.58 -6.28 19.06
C LEU A 272 -4.88 -6.54 20.41
N SER A 273 -5.20 -7.68 21.01
CA SER A 273 -4.44 -8.22 22.14
C SER A 273 -3.06 -8.73 21.68
N ALA A 274 -2.14 -8.96 22.61
CA ALA A 274 -0.82 -9.51 22.29
C ALA A 274 -0.90 -10.92 21.66
N ASP A 275 -1.85 -11.75 22.09
CA ASP A 275 -2.10 -13.07 21.50
C ASP A 275 -2.58 -12.96 20.04
N ASP A 276 -3.45 -11.98 19.78
CA ASP A 276 -4.08 -11.78 18.48
C ASP A 276 -3.13 -11.10 17.48
N GLU A 277 -2.22 -10.27 17.97
CA GLU A 277 -1.11 -9.70 17.19
C GLU A 277 -0.15 -10.79 16.67
N ILE A 278 0.05 -11.89 17.43
CA ILE A 278 0.84 -13.04 16.96
C ILE A 278 0.18 -13.70 15.74
N LEU A 279 -1.16 -13.77 15.67
CA LEU A 279 -1.85 -14.33 14.51
C LEU A 279 -1.60 -13.51 13.24
N VAL A 280 -1.65 -12.17 13.37
CA VAL A 280 -1.34 -11.21 12.30
C VAL A 280 0.13 -11.35 11.87
N ARG A 281 1.07 -11.32 12.82
CA ARG A 281 2.51 -11.47 12.53
C ARG A 281 2.79 -12.79 11.80
N ASP A 282 2.22 -13.89 12.27
CA ASP A 282 2.40 -15.22 11.67
C ASP A 282 1.81 -15.29 10.24
N ALA A 283 0.70 -14.60 9.97
CA ALA A 283 0.13 -14.54 8.61
C ALA A 283 1.00 -13.71 7.66
N ILE A 284 1.61 -12.62 8.15
CA ILE A 284 2.52 -11.78 7.37
C ILE A 284 3.85 -12.51 7.12
N TYR A 285 4.42 -13.22 8.11
CA TYR A 285 5.59 -14.09 7.89
C TYR A 285 5.34 -15.10 6.76
N ASP A 286 4.20 -15.80 6.81
CA ASP A 286 3.85 -16.78 5.79
C ASP A 286 3.72 -16.13 4.40
N ALA A 287 3.15 -14.92 4.31
CA ALA A 287 2.98 -14.22 3.03
C ALA A 287 4.30 -13.67 2.45
N LEU A 288 5.16 -13.04 3.27
CA LEU A 288 6.40 -12.41 2.79
C LEU A 288 7.56 -13.40 2.58
N ILE A 289 7.56 -14.55 3.27
CA ILE A 289 8.65 -15.53 3.18
C ILE A 289 8.32 -16.62 2.15
N LEU A 290 7.14 -17.26 2.25
CA LEU A 290 6.83 -18.49 1.49
C LEU A 290 6.42 -18.22 0.03
N VAL A 291 6.13 -16.97 -0.33
CA VAL A 291 5.72 -16.58 -1.68
C VAL A 291 6.85 -15.79 -2.35
N ASP A 292 7.15 -16.05 -3.62
CA ASP A 292 8.04 -15.20 -4.40
C ASP A 292 7.22 -14.32 -5.34
N TYR A 293 7.30 -13.01 -5.12
CA TYR A 293 6.46 -12.03 -5.80
C TYR A 293 7.20 -11.44 -7.00
N SER A 294 6.64 -11.64 -8.21
CA SER A 294 7.24 -11.19 -9.47
C SER A 294 7.52 -9.68 -9.48
N PHE A 295 6.65 -8.85 -8.89
CA PHE A 295 6.84 -7.39 -8.84
C PHE A 295 8.04 -6.93 -7.97
N ILE A 296 8.63 -7.82 -7.15
CA ILE A 296 9.90 -7.54 -6.43
C ILE A 296 11.11 -7.84 -7.32
N ASN A 297 10.99 -8.84 -8.20
CA ASN A 297 12.10 -9.35 -9.02
C ASN A 297 12.14 -8.70 -10.42
N ASN A 298 11.01 -8.25 -10.96
CA ASN A 298 10.84 -7.75 -12.32
C ASN A 298 10.88 -6.22 -12.40
N VAL A 299 12.04 -5.61 -12.16
CA VAL A 299 12.22 -4.19 -12.52
C VAL A 299 13.42 -4.00 -13.46
N SER A 300 13.12 -4.01 -14.75
CA SER A 300 13.99 -3.48 -15.79
C SER A 300 14.05 -1.96 -15.68
N GLY A 301 14.92 -1.44 -14.80
CA GLY A 301 15.19 0.00 -14.71
C GLY A 301 15.41 0.57 -13.30
N VAL A 302 15.11 -0.17 -12.23
CA VAL A 302 15.50 0.24 -10.87
C VAL A 302 16.97 -0.09 -10.65
N ASP A 303 17.69 0.87 -10.07
CA ASP A 303 19.10 0.72 -9.78
C ASP A 303 19.29 -0.45 -8.81
N GLN A 304 20.25 -1.33 -9.09
CA GLN A 304 20.36 -2.59 -8.36
C GLN A 304 20.57 -2.36 -6.85
N ALA A 305 21.06 -1.18 -6.44
CA ALA A 305 21.20 -0.78 -5.05
C ALA A 305 19.89 -0.74 -4.24
N ASP A 306 18.76 -0.36 -4.84
CA ASP A 306 17.51 -0.05 -4.11
C ASP A 306 16.78 -1.31 -3.60
N LEU A 307 17.09 -2.47 -4.17
CA LEU A 307 16.56 -3.77 -3.71
C LEU A 307 17.34 -4.36 -2.53
N LEU A 308 18.55 -3.85 -2.24
CA LEU A 308 19.38 -4.38 -1.15
C LEU A 308 18.68 -4.32 0.22
N PRO A 309 18.05 -3.20 0.65
CA PRO A 309 17.36 -3.15 1.95
C PRO A 309 16.23 -4.18 2.05
N ILE A 310 15.42 -4.33 0.99
CA ILE A 310 14.32 -5.30 0.93
C ILE A 310 14.85 -6.73 1.12
N TYR A 311 15.92 -7.09 0.41
CA TYR A 311 16.51 -8.43 0.48
C TYR A 311 17.25 -8.70 1.81
N LEU A 312 17.91 -7.70 2.39
CA LEU A 312 18.51 -7.82 3.73
C LEU A 312 17.44 -7.96 4.82
N SER A 313 16.38 -7.15 4.78
CA SER A 313 15.25 -7.29 5.71
C SER A 313 14.60 -8.68 5.56
N ARG A 314 14.32 -9.14 4.34
CA ARG A 314 13.75 -10.49 4.08
C ARG A 314 14.65 -11.62 4.60
N LEU A 315 15.98 -11.50 4.49
CA LEU A 315 16.94 -12.43 5.09
C LEU A 315 16.82 -12.50 6.62
N ILE A 316 16.84 -11.36 7.31
CA ILE A 316 16.79 -11.30 8.77
C ILE A 316 15.43 -11.80 9.29
N ILE A 317 14.33 -11.38 8.66
CA ILE A 317 12.96 -11.79 8.99
C ILE A 317 12.76 -13.29 8.79
N THR A 318 13.36 -13.88 7.76
CA THR A 318 13.30 -15.33 7.56
C THR A 318 13.98 -16.05 8.72
N LEU A 319 15.15 -15.58 9.17
CA LEU A 319 15.84 -16.17 10.33
C LEU A 319 14.97 -16.05 11.59
N ASP A 320 14.37 -14.88 11.83
CA ASP A 320 13.47 -14.66 12.97
C ASP A 320 12.25 -15.60 12.96
N ALA A 321 11.59 -15.74 11.82
CA ALA A 321 10.43 -16.63 11.65
C ALA A 321 10.80 -18.11 11.81
N VAL A 322 11.98 -18.52 11.32
CA VAL A 322 12.52 -19.88 11.54
C VAL A 322 12.75 -20.15 13.02
N ASN A 323 13.39 -19.21 13.74
CA ASN A 323 13.62 -19.35 15.17
C ASN A 323 12.32 -19.33 15.97
N ASP A 324 11.33 -18.52 15.56
CA ASP A 324 10.03 -18.48 16.21
C ASP A 324 9.21 -19.77 16.02
N ALA A 325 9.16 -20.30 14.80
CA ALA A 325 8.56 -21.60 14.51
C ALA A 325 9.22 -22.73 15.32
N ARG A 326 10.57 -22.74 15.42
CA ARG A 326 11.31 -23.68 16.28
C ARG A 326 10.94 -23.55 17.76
N ARG A 327 10.81 -22.33 18.29
CA ARG A 327 10.36 -22.09 19.68
C ARG A 327 8.93 -22.58 19.94
N LYS A 328 8.05 -22.47 18.94
CA LYS A 328 6.68 -23.00 18.96
C LYS A 328 6.62 -24.53 18.77
N GLY A 329 7.73 -25.20 18.51
CA GLY A 329 7.81 -26.64 18.23
C GLY A 329 7.47 -27.03 16.79
N ASP A 330 7.13 -26.07 15.92
CA ASP A 330 6.73 -26.29 14.53
C ASP A 330 7.97 -26.39 13.62
N GLN A 331 8.63 -27.56 13.67
CA GLN A 331 9.78 -27.85 12.82
C GLN A 331 9.41 -27.91 11.33
N GLY A 332 8.17 -28.27 10.99
CA GLY A 332 7.69 -28.30 9.61
C GLY A 332 7.68 -26.91 8.98
N ARG A 333 7.13 -25.92 9.69
CA ARG A 333 7.12 -24.51 9.27
C ARG A 333 8.50 -23.87 9.32
N ALA A 334 9.33 -24.23 10.30
CA ALA A 334 10.74 -23.80 10.32
C ALA A 334 11.49 -24.27 9.06
N MET A 335 11.30 -25.53 8.66
CA MET A 335 11.93 -26.07 7.44
C MET A 335 11.34 -25.48 6.16
N SER A 336 10.04 -25.18 6.10
CA SER A 336 9.44 -24.56 4.92
C SER A 336 9.95 -23.13 4.68
N PHE A 337 10.14 -22.32 5.74
CA PHE A 337 10.78 -21.01 5.64
C PHE A 337 12.24 -21.11 5.15
N VAL A 338 13.05 -22.02 5.70
CA VAL A 338 14.44 -22.23 5.25
C VAL A 338 14.46 -22.65 3.77
N ASN A 339 13.60 -23.57 3.36
CA ASN A 339 13.55 -24.05 1.97
C ASN A 339 13.12 -22.93 1.02
N ALA A 340 12.01 -22.24 1.30
CA ALA A 340 11.48 -21.15 0.48
C ALA A 340 12.52 -20.03 0.26
N PHE A 341 13.26 -19.65 1.30
CA PHE A 341 14.37 -18.71 1.16
C PHE A 341 15.51 -19.26 0.31
N SER A 342 15.94 -20.51 0.55
CA SER A 342 17.09 -21.12 -0.12
C SER A 342 16.89 -21.30 -1.62
N ILE A 343 15.64 -21.47 -2.08
CA ILE A 343 15.27 -21.58 -3.51
C ILE A 343 14.93 -20.23 -4.16
N SER A 344 14.75 -19.16 -3.37
CA SER A 344 14.40 -17.84 -3.90
C SER A 344 15.56 -17.14 -4.61
N ASN A 345 15.29 -16.01 -5.24
CA ASN A 345 16.32 -15.16 -5.84
C ASN A 345 17.21 -14.44 -4.80
N VAL A 346 16.80 -14.39 -3.52
CA VAL A 346 17.44 -13.58 -2.48
C VAL A 346 18.90 -13.98 -2.19
N PRO A 347 19.26 -15.28 -1.99
CA PRO A 347 20.64 -15.68 -1.77
C PRO A 347 21.54 -15.33 -2.96
N ASN A 348 21.07 -15.65 -4.18
CA ASN A 348 21.83 -15.40 -5.41
C ASN A 348 22.09 -13.92 -5.64
N TYR A 349 21.08 -13.07 -5.40
CA TYR A 349 21.22 -11.62 -5.45
C TYR A 349 22.26 -11.12 -4.44
N LEU A 350 22.14 -11.50 -3.16
CA LEU A 350 23.03 -11.00 -2.09
C LEU A 350 24.47 -11.45 -2.30
N ILE A 351 24.69 -12.67 -2.78
CA ILE A 351 26.03 -13.19 -3.13
C ILE A 351 26.62 -12.41 -4.31
N LYS A 352 25.82 -12.13 -5.35
CA LYS A 352 26.27 -11.35 -6.52
C LYS A 352 26.59 -9.91 -6.13
N TRP A 353 25.72 -9.26 -5.34
CA TRP A 353 25.94 -7.90 -4.85
C TRP A 353 27.25 -7.78 -4.04
N ALA A 354 27.46 -8.69 -3.08
CA ALA A 354 28.65 -8.66 -2.21
C ALA A 354 29.94 -8.95 -2.99
N THR A 355 29.93 -9.92 -3.92
CA THR A 355 31.11 -10.22 -4.74
C THR A 355 31.43 -9.10 -5.75
N CYS A 356 30.42 -8.43 -6.32
CA CYS A 356 30.63 -7.23 -7.14
C CYS A 356 31.22 -6.05 -6.34
N LYS A 357 30.82 -5.85 -5.07
CA LYS A 357 31.31 -4.73 -4.24
C LYS A 357 32.68 -4.97 -3.60
N ALA A 358 33.01 -6.21 -3.26
CA ALA A 358 34.31 -6.58 -2.68
C ALA A 358 35.39 -6.92 -3.73
N GLY A 359 35.01 -7.05 -5.00
CA GLY A 359 35.89 -7.45 -6.10
C GLY A 359 35.88 -8.96 -6.36
N PHE A 360 35.81 -9.34 -7.65
CA PHE A 360 35.79 -10.73 -8.06
C PHE A 360 37.03 -11.50 -7.56
N GLY A 361 36.81 -12.58 -6.82
CA GLY A 361 37.85 -13.48 -6.32
C GLY A 361 38.41 -13.17 -4.92
N ALA A 362 38.11 -12.00 -4.33
CA ALA A 362 38.60 -11.62 -3.00
C ALA A 362 37.78 -12.22 -1.83
N VAL A 363 36.66 -12.89 -2.13
CA VAL A 363 35.63 -13.28 -1.17
C VAL A 363 35.36 -14.79 -1.23
N SER A 364 35.41 -15.45 -0.06
CA SER A 364 34.95 -16.83 0.12
C SER A 364 33.45 -16.95 -0.21
N LYS A 365 32.98 -18.08 -0.73
CA LYS A 365 31.53 -18.34 -0.89
C LYS A 365 30.88 -18.62 0.48
N PRO A 366 29.57 -18.36 0.66
CA PRO A 366 28.85 -18.81 1.84
C PRO A 366 28.80 -20.35 1.88
N ILE A 367 28.73 -20.92 3.10
CA ILE A 367 28.74 -22.38 3.32
C ILE A 367 27.47 -23.05 2.78
N ALA A 368 26.33 -22.34 2.83
CA ALA A 368 25.05 -22.78 2.30
C ALA A 368 24.15 -21.56 2.01
N ASN A 369 23.11 -21.75 1.20
CA ASN A 369 22.10 -20.72 0.90
C ASN A 369 21.03 -20.56 2.00
N THR A 370 21.23 -21.14 3.19
CA THR A 370 20.30 -20.99 4.31
C THR A 370 20.40 -19.58 4.92
N PRO A 371 19.32 -19.03 5.52
CA PRO A 371 19.33 -17.70 6.10
C PRO A 371 20.48 -17.50 7.11
N GLN A 372 20.67 -18.47 8.01
CA GLN A 372 21.71 -18.39 9.04
C GLN A 372 23.13 -18.42 8.46
N ALA A 373 23.40 -19.26 7.44
CA ALA A 373 24.72 -19.34 6.83
C ALA A 373 25.04 -18.08 6.01
N LEU A 374 24.06 -17.53 5.30
CA LEU A 374 24.23 -16.31 4.51
C LEU A 374 24.41 -15.08 5.40
N LEU A 375 23.65 -14.95 6.49
CA LEU A 375 23.77 -13.81 7.41
C LEU A 375 25.14 -13.80 8.12
N LYS A 376 25.63 -14.96 8.58
CA LYS A 376 27.00 -15.11 9.11
C LYS A 376 28.06 -14.67 8.11
N TRP A 377 27.94 -15.15 6.87
CA TRP A 377 28.88 -14.81 5.80
C TRP A 377 28.90 -13.31 5.47
N LEU A 378 27.74 -12.62 5.50
CA LEU A 378 27.69 -11.17 5.33
C LEU A 378 28.32 -10.41 6.51
N VAL A 379 28.18 -10.91 7.74
CA VAL A 379 28.87 -10.36 8.92
C VAL A 379 30.39 -10.55 8.82
N ASP A 380 30.86 -11.73 8.42
CA ASP A 380 32.29 -12.02 8.18
C ASP A 380 32.90 -11.10 7.09
N LEU A 381 32.09 -10.60 6.16
CA LEU A 381 32.51 -9.64 5.14
C LEU A 381 32.54 -8.21 5.65
N GLU A 382 31.62 -7.84 6.54
CA GLU A 382 31.64 -6.53 7.18
C GLU A 382 32.83 -6.36 8.13
N ASP A 383 33.22 -7.41 8.84
CA ASP A 383 34.46 -7.43 9.62
C ASP A 383 35.73 -7.36 8.75
N LYS A 384 35.62 -7.68 7.46
CA LYS A 384 36.67 -7.47 6.44
C LYS A 384 36.57 -6.11 5.73
N GLY A 385 35.66 -5.23 6.16
CA GLY A 385 35.53 -3.85 5.69
C GLY A 385 34.43 -3.60 4.64
N LEU A 386 33.66 -4.61 4.22
CA LEU A 386 32.51 -4.40 3.32
C LEU A 386 31.32 -3.84 4.12
N LYS A 387 30.97 -2.56 3.96
CA LYS A 387 29.79 -1.98 4.62
C LYS A 387 28.50 -2.59 4.07
N VAL A 388 27.97 -3.62 4.75
CA VAL A 388 26.70 -4.30 4.38
C VAL A 388 25.54 -3.73 5.18
N PHE A 389 25.73 -3.55 6.48
CA PHE A 389 24.67 -3.21 7.44
C PHE A 389 24.78 -1.78 7.97
N GLY A 390 25.91 -1.11 7.75
CA GLY A 390 26.15 0.26 8.17
C GLY A 390 26.05 0.40 9.69
N ASP A 391 25.27 1.37 10.16
CA ASP A 391 25.10 1.63 11.60
C ASP A 391 24.40 0.47 12.34
N ASN A 392 23.70 -0.42 11.62
CA ASN A 392 23.01 -1.57 12.18
C ASN A 392 23.91 -2.80 12.42
N SER A 393 25.21 -2.73 12.10
CA SER A 393 26.19 -3.82 12.26
C SER A 393 26.16 -4.49 13.63
N SER A 394 26.23 -3.67 14.69
CA SER A 394 26.25 -4.12 16.09
C SER A 394 24.95 -4.81 16.51
N TRP A 395 23.82 -4.29 16.05
CA TRP A 395 22.49 -4.86 16.29
C TRP A 395 22.35 -6.24 15.63
N ILE A 396 22.77 -6.41 14.37
CA ILE A 396 22.71 -7.70 13.66
C ILE A 396 23.64 -8.74 14.29
N LYS A 397 24.86 -8.35 14.65
CA LYS A 397 25.80 -9.22 15.40
C LYS A 397 25.20 -9.68 16.74
N GLY A 398 24.52 -8.78 17.45
CA GLY A 398 23.80 -9.12 18.69
C GLY A 398 22.72 -10.18 18.49
N ARG A 399 21.93 -10.10 17.41
CA ARG A 399 20.89 -11.09 17.07
C ARG A 399 21.49 -12.48 16.78
N LEU A 400 22.56 -12.54 15.98
CA LEU A 400 23.28 -13.78 15.67
C LEU A 400 23.83 -14.47 16.93
N ILE A 401 24.47 -13.73 17.83
CA ILE A 401 25.02 -14.27 19.07
C ILE A 401 23.91 -14.84 19.98
N TYR A 402 22.77 -14.13 20.07
CA TYR A 402 21.62 -14.59 20.85
C TYR A 402 21.06 -15.92 20.33
N ASP A 403 20.97 -16.08 19.00
CA ASP A 403 20.53 -17.32 18.36
C ASP A 403 21.49 -18.49 18.58
N GLU A 404 22.81 -18.26 18.54
CA GLU A 404 23.80 -19.30 18.80
C GLU A 404 23.76 -19.81 20.23
N VAL A 405 23.66 -18.90 21.21
CA VAL A 405 23.52 -19.27 22.62
C VAL A 405 22.22 -20.05 22.82
N LYS A 406 21.09 -19.55 22.30
CA LYS A 406 19.77 -20.17 22.51
C LYS A 406 19.62 -21.53 21.83
N ASN A 407 20.09 -21.67 20.59
CA ASN A 407 20.08 -22.96 19.88
C ASN A 407 21.16 -23.93 20.44
N GLY A 408 22.27 -23.40 20.97
CA GLY A 408 23.31 -24.19 21.64
C GLY A 408 22.85 -24.85 22.95
N PHE A 409 21.98 -24.18 23.71
CA PHE A 409 21.32 -24.79 24.88
C PHE A 409 20.22 -25.80 24.49
N GLY A 410 19.53 -25.61 23.37
CA GLY A 410 18.53 -26.56 22.86
C GLY A 410 19.12 -27.87 22.33
N ASN A 411 20.34 -27.85 21.78
CA ASN A 411 20.98 -29.03 21.17
C ASN A 411 21.80 -29.91 22.15
N ARG A 412 21.80 -29.65 23.47
CA ARG A 412 22.72 -30.32 24.43
C ARG A 412 22.11 -31.46 25.27
N MET A 413 20.85 -31.81 25.03
CA MET A 413 20.21 -33.08 25.39
C MET A 413 19.29 -33.40 24.20
N ILE A 414 19.50 -34.45 23.41
CA ILE A 414 19.57 -35.86 23.83
C ILE A 414 20.76 -36.57 23.16
N HIS A 415 21.76 -36.96 23.96
CA HIS A 415 22.60 -38.12 23.63
C HIS A 415 22.02 -39.35 24.33
N SER A 416 21.02 -39.98 23.71
CA SER A 416 20.61 -41.34 24.03
C SER A 416 20.97 -42.20 22.82
N GLY A 417 22.06 -42.94 22.92
CA GLY A 417 22.55 -43.74 21.80
C GLY A 417 21.73 -45.00 21.59
N ALA A 418 21.31 -45.21 20.35
CA ALA A 418 21.09 -46.53 19.74
C ALA A 418 21.11 -46.39 18.21
N ASP A 419 21.66 -47.40 17.55
CA ASP A 419 21.41 -47.81 16.17
C ASP A 419 21.80 -46.87 15.01
N LEU A 420 23.11 -46.87 14.75
CA LEU A 420 23.68 -46.73 13.41
C LEU A 420 23.26 -47.93 12.53
N PHE A 421 22.19 -47.80 11.74
CA PHE A 421 21.93 -48.75 10.66
C PHE A 421 22.64 -48.33 9.36
N PHE A 422 23.82 -48.91 9.14
CA PHE A 422 24.38 -49.06 7.81
C PHE A 422 23.56 -50.09 7.03
N ILE A 423 23.16 -49.76 5.80
CA ILE A 423 22.76 -50.76 4.79
C ILE A 423 23.78 -50.65 3.66
N ASP A 424 24.71 -51.60 3.64
CA ASP A 424 25.61 -51.84 2.50
C ASP A 424 24.99 -52.90 1.55
N LYS A 425 25.45 -52.92 0.30
CA LYS A 425 24.82 -53.62 -0.82
C LYS A 425 25.28 -55.07 -0.95
N GLN A 426 24.34 -55.93 -1.34
CA GLN A 426 24.58 -57.09 -2.21
C GLN A 426 23.45 -57.08 -3.27
N SER A 427 23.71 -56.80 -4.55
CA SER A 427 24.46 -57.58 -5.56
C SER A 427 23.70 -58.84 -6.01
N GLY A 428 23.01 -58.72 -7.14
CA GLY A 428 22.45 -59.82 -7.92
C GLY A 428 22.41 -59.36 -9.38
N GLU A 429 23.38 -59.79 -10.17
CA GLU A 429 23.40 -59.61 -11.63
C GLU A 429 22.29 -60.44 -12.27
N GLU A 430 21.66 -59.94 -13.34
CA GLU A 430 21.62 -60.66 -14.61
C GLU A 430 21.73 -59.64 -15.76
N VAL A 431 22.34 -60.06 -16.86
CA VAL A 431 22.85 -59.22 -17.95
C VAL A 431 22.11 -59.52 -19.26
N MET A 432 21.69 -58.50 -20.01
CA MET A 432 21.79 -58.54 -21.48
C MET A 432 21.83 -57.14 -22.12
N ASP A 433 22.30 -57.11 -23.37
CA ASP A 433 23.05 -56.01 -23.98
C ASP A 433 22.38 -55.46 -25.27
N THR A 434 22.98 -54.44 -25.88
CA THR A 434 22.71 -53.82 -27.20
C THR A 434 21.57 -52.78 -27.23
N THR A 435 21.61 -51.63 -27.93
CA THR A 435 22.53 -51.17 -29.01
C THR A 435 22.63 -49.62 -29.10
N LYS A 436 23.81 -49.11 -29.46
CA LYS A 436 24.21 -47.81 -30.09
C LYS A 436 23.18 -46.68 -30.41
N GLY A 437 23.57 -45.42 -30.10
CA GLY A 437 23.86 -44.38 -31.12
C GLY A 437 22.91 -43.16 -31.31
N SER A 438 23.51 -42.00 -31.68
CA SER A 438 22.93 -40.68 -32.11
C SER A 438 22.01 -39.94 -31.10
N GLU A 439 22.20 -38.67 -30.73
CA GLU A 439 22.43 -37.38 -31.43
C GLU A 439 21.14 -36.56 -31.69
N ASP A 440 21.08 -35.40 -31.02
CA ASP A 440 20.29 -34.15 -31.22
C ASP A 440 18.74 -34.10 -31.22
N GLU A 441 18.27 -32.86 -30.95
CA GLU A 441 16.89 -32.32 -30.93
C GLU A 441 15.98 -32.86 -29.78
N ASP A 442 15.06 -32.09 -29.18
CA ASP A 442 14.50 -30.80 -29.56
C ASP A 442 13.99 -29.96 -28.35
N ALA A 443 13.58 -28.72 -28.58
CA ALA A 443 12.97 -27.85 -27.57
C ALA A 443 11.56 -28.30 -27.15
N VAL A 444 11.21 -28.15 -25.87
CA VAL A 444 9.83 -28.31 -25.37
C VAL A 444 9.39 -27.06 -24.61
N GLU A 445 8.47 -26.31 -25.22
CA GLU A 445 7.86 -25.12 -24.62
C GLU A 445 6.98 -25.47 -23.41
N MET A 446 7.10 -24.70 -22.33
CA MET A 446 6.37 -24.93 -21.08
C MET A 446 4.96 -24.28 -21.10
N GLU A 447 4.08 -24.72 -22.00
CA GLU A 447 2.69 -24.22 -22.07
C GLU A 447 1.74 -24.99 -21.12
N THR A 448 1.85 -24.79 -19.80
CA THR A 448 0.92 -25.43 -18.81
C THR A 448 0.53 -24.53 -17.63
N THR A 449 0.03 -23.31 -17.90
CA THR A 449 -0.64 -22.48 -16.87
C THR A 449 -2.05 -22.01 -17.25
N GLY A 450 -2.38 -21.87 -18.55
CA GLY A 450 -3.71 -21.44 -19.00
C GLY A 450 -4.85 -22.45 -18.75
N ASN A 451 -4.56 -23.75 -18.85
CA ASN A 451 -5.59 -24.80 -18.80
C ASN A 451 -6.27 -24.96 -17.42
N ALA A 452 -5.58 -24.66 -16.33
CA ALA A 452 -6.16 -24.73 -14.99
C ALA A 452 -7.23 -23.63 -14.75
N PHE A 453 -7.00 -22.43 -15.31
CA PHE A 453 -7.94 -21.31 -15.20
C PHE A 453 -9.20 -21.53 -16.05
N MET A 454 -9.04 -22.04 -17.28
CA MET A 454 -10.16 -22.40 -18.16
C MET A 454 -11.01 -23.54 -17.59
N ALA A 455 -10.38 -24.54 -16.95
CA ALA A 455 -11.12 -25.63 -16.29
C ALA A 455 -11.97 -25.14 -15.11
N ALA A 456 -11.46 -24.20 -14.31
CA ALA A 456 -12.21 -23.61 -13.20
C ALA A 456 -13.43 -22.80 -13.70
N ALA A 457 -13.28 -22.01 -14.76
CA ALA A 457 -14.36 -21.21 -15.34
C ALA A 457 -15.51 -22.07 -15.93
N GLN A 458 -15.21 -23.27 -16.43
CA GLN A 458 -16.23 -24.19 -16.95
C GLN A 458 -17.02 -24.92 -15.85
N SER A 459 -16.49 -24.99 -14.62
CA SER A 459 -17.14 -25.66 -13.47
C SER A 459 -18.31 -24.85 -12.86
N MET A 460 -18.47 -23.57 -13.22
CA MET A 460 -19.49 -22.67 -12.67
C MET A 460 -20.76 -22.51 -13.52
N LYS A 461 -21.22 -23.58 -14.19
CA LYS A 461 -22.57 -23.62 -14.80
C LYS A 461 -23.47 -24.61 -14.07
N VAL A 462 -24.33 -24.06 -13.21
CA VAL A 462 -25.36 -24.78 -12.47
C VAL A 462 -26.38 -25.42 -13.41
N GLU A 463 -26.86 -26.60 -13.03
CA GLU A 463 -27.86 -27.38 -13.75
C GLU A 463 -29.18 -26.62 -13.93
N THR A 464 -29.66 -26.53 -15.17
CA THR A 464 -31.09 -26.34 -15.45
C THR A 464 -31.56 -27.44 -16.40
N ASN A 465 -32.73 -28.01 -16.08
CA ASN A 465 -33.23 -29.26 -16.68
C ASN A 465 -33.45 -29.16 -18.20
N GLY A 466 -33.24 -30.29 -18.86
CA GLY A 466 -33.00 -30.38 -20.30
C GLY A 466 -34.15 -30.01 -21.24
N ILE A 467 -33.76 -29.88 -22.52
CA ILE A 467 -34.56 -30.17 -23.72
C ILE A 467 -33.59 -30.46 -24.89
N ARG A 468 -34.07 -31.19 -25.90
CA ARG A 468 -33.27 -31.86 -26.96
C ARG A 468 -32.36 -30.94 -27.80
N LYS A 469 -31.17 -31.45 -28.13
CA LYS A 469 -30.30 -30.96 -29.21
C LYS A 469 -31.05 -30.89 -30.56
N ARG A 470 -30.80 -29.83 -31.34
CA ARG A 470 -30.89 -29.86 -32.81
C ARG A 470 -29.70 -29.12 -33.43
N LYS A 471 -29.23 -29.62 -34.57
CA LYS A 471 -28.02 -29.23 -35.31
C LYS A 471 -28.31 -28.04 -36.24
N GLY A 472 -27.43 -27.04 -36.28
CA GLY A 472 -27.52 -25.87 -37.17
C GLY A 472 -26.19 -25.10 -37.23
N CYS A 473 -25.93 -24.42 -38.33
CA CYS A 473 -24.69 -23.69 -38.65
C CYS A 473 -25.06 -22.25 -39.08
N GLY A 474 -24.19 -21.26 -38.87
CA GLY A 474 -24.26 -19.96 -39.55
C GLY A 474 -24.07 -18.70 -38.67
N ASN A 475 -23.34 -17.74 -39.26
CA ASN A 475 -22.95 -16.36 -38.93
C ASN A 475 -23.69 -15.51 -37.87
N GLU A 476 -22.89 -14.54 -37.38
CA GLU A 476 -23.17 -13.10 -37.16
C GLU A 476 -24.64 -12.66 -37.06
N ASP A 477 -25.07 -12.12 -35.91
CA ASP A 477 -25.24 -10.67 -35.78
C ASP A 477 -25.45 -10.20 -34.31
N ALA A 478 -25.40 -8.89 -34.08
CA ALA A 478 -25.41 -8.28 -32.74
C ALA A 478 -26.78 -8.34 -31.99
N ALA A 479 -26.72 -8.45 -30.65
CA ALA A 479 -27.88 -8.22 -29.78
C ALA A 479 -27.49 -7.44 -28.51
N ALA A 480 -28.17 -6.31 -28.27
CA ALA A 480 -27.83 -5.37 -27.21
C ALA A 480 -28.25 -5.84 -25.80
N VAL A 481 -27.34 -5.70 -24.83
CA VAL A 481 -27.64 -5.84 -23.40
C VAL A 481 -28.12 -4.50 -22.85
N LYS A 482 -29.34 -4.48 -22.28
CA LYS A 482 -29.92 -3.28 -21.67
C LYS A 482 -29.25 -2.98 -20.33
N PHE A 483 -28.50 -1.88 -20.26
CA PHE A 483 -28.07 -1.32 -18.97
C PHE A 483 -29.26 -0.66 -18.25
N VAL A 484 -29.48 -1.03 -16.98
CA VAL A 484 -30.45 -0.36 -16.12
C VAL A 484 -29.86 0.98 -15.69
N LYS A 485 -30.42 2.06 -16.26
CA LYS A 485 -30.03 3.44 -15.96
C LYS A 485 -30.53 3.84 -14.56
N TYR A 486 -29.67 3.76 -13.55
CA TYR A 486 -29.88 4.53 -12.32
C TYR A 486 -29.73 6.02 -12.63
N LYS A 487 -30.70 6.84 -12.21
CA LYS A 487 -30.52 8.29 -12.18
C LYS A 487 -29.56 8.62 -11.06
N VAL A 488 -28.39 9.16 -11.41
CA VAL A 488 -27.57 9.93 -10.47
C VAL A 488 -28.20 11.31 -10.37
N GLU A 489 -28.51 11.76 -9.16
CA GLU A 489 -28.88 13.16 -8.93
C GLU A 489 -27.60 14.00 -8.97
N ASP A 490 -27.52 14.91 -9.94
CA ASP A 490 -26.37 15.78 -10.18
C ASP A 490 -26.42 16.97 -9.21
N GLY A 491 -25.88 16.77 -7.99
CA GLY A 491 -25.88 17.78 -6.94
C GLY A 491 -24.87 17.50 -5.83
N SER A 492 -23.64 18.00 -5.99
CA SER A 492 -22.68 18.23 -4.89
C SER A 492 -21.45 19.04 -5.32
N VAL A 493 -20.92 18.80 -6.53
CA VAL A 493 -19.64 19.43 -6.97
C VAL A 493 -19.84 20.82 -7.57
N LYS A 494 -20.97 21.10 -8.23
CA LYS A 494 -21.22 22.39 -8.92
C LYS A 494 -21.31 23.60 -7.99
N ASP A 495 -21.79 23.41 -6.76
CA ASP A 495 -22.16 24.54 -5.89
C ASP A 495 -20.94 25.35 -5.40
N TYR A 496 -19.74 24.77 -5.41
CA TYR A 496 -18.49 25.46 -5.11
C TYR A 496 -17.91 26.28 -6.29
N PHE A 497 -18.47 26.15 -7.49
CA PHE A 497 -17.94 26.78 -8.72
C PHE A 497 -18.83 27.88 -9.32
N LEU A 498 -19.97 28.21 -8.70
CA LEU A 498 -20.83 29.31 -9.15
C LEU A 498 -20.35 30.67 -8.62
N SER A 499 -19.73 31.47 -9.48
CA SER A 499 -19.30 32.83 -9.16
C SER A 499 -20.47 33.82 -9.15
N ALA A 500 -20.53 34.66 -8.12
CA ALA A 500 -21.48 35.75 -8.02
C ALA A 500 -21.26 36.81 -9.11
N ASN A 501 -22.31 37.09 -9.90
CA ASN A 501 -22.41 38.30 -10.73
C ASN A 501 -23.42 39.26 -10.08
N ASN A 502 -22.91 40.21 -9.29
CA ASN A 502 -23.67 41.42 -8.98
C ASN A 502 -23.64 42.35 -10.19
N GLY A 503 -24.80 42.92 -10.54
CA GLY A 503 -24.99 43.57 -11.83
C GLY A 503 -24.32 44.93 -11.98
N MET A 504 -24.12 45.30 -13.25
CA MET A 504 -24.04 46.70 -13.67
C MET A 504 -25.03 46.94 -14.79
N SER A 505 -25.85 47.97 -14.64
CA SER A 505 -26.78 48.44 -15.65
C SER A 505 -26.05 49.24 -16.73
N SER A 506 -26.38 49.00 -18.00
CA SER A 506 -26.23 50.01 -19.05
C SER A 506 -27.22 49.68 -20.18
N GLY A 507 -28.09 50.63 -20.49
CA GLY A 507 -29.06 50.49 -21.58
C GLY A 507 -28.70 51.38 -22.76
N SER A 508 -29.19 51.00 -23.95
CA SER A 508 -29.32 51.89 -25.11
C SER A 508 -30.44 51.39 -26.01
N GLU A 509 -31.39 52.28 -26.32
CA GLU A 509 -32.30 52.21 -27.47
C GLU A 509 -31.46 52.24 -28.78
N VAL A 510 -31.90 51.95 -30.00
CA VAL A 510 -33.22 51.81 -30.66
C VAL A 510 -33.13 50.57 -31.62
N GLU A 511 -34.04 50.14 -32.50
CA GLU A 511 -35.27 50.71 -33.11
C GLU A 511 -36.25 49.59 -33.55
N ASN A 512 -37.42 49.97 -34.06
CA ASN A 512 -38.40 49.15 -34.82
C ASN A 512 -39.04 50.08 -35.87
N PRO A 513 -39.40 49.66 -37.10
CA PRO A 513 -40.69 48.96 -37.35
C PRO A 513 -40.61 47.97 -38.56
N GLN A 514 -41.66 47.37 -39.17
CA GLN A 514 -43.13 47.57 -39.18
C GLN A 514 -43.91 46.36 -39.77
N SER A 515 -45.14 46.10 -39.26
CA SER A 515 -46.38 45.47 -39.84
C SER A 515 -46.31 44.17 -40.72
N ASP A 516 -47.37 43.43 -41.05
CA ASP A 516 -48.86 43.50 -40.90
C ASP A 516 -49.38 42.33 -40.03
N ASP A 517 -50.40 42.43 -39.16
CA ASP A 517 -51.87 42.57 -39.38
C ASP A 517 -52.53 41.41 -40.14
N GLU A 518 -53.36 40.60 -39.44
CA GLU A 518 -54.78 40.36 -39.76
C GLU A 518 -55.53 39.62 -38.61
N MET A 519 -56.84 39.84 -38.51
CA MET A 519 -57.72 39.38 -37.43
C MET A 519 -58.50 38.11 -37.80
N GLU A 520 -58.98 37.33 -36.82
CA GLU A 520 -60.42 37.30 -36.44
C GLU A 520 -60.71 36.27 -35.31
N GLU A 521 -61.80 36.52 -34.60
CA GLU A 521 -62.33 35.77 -33.45
C GLU A 521 -63.80 35.35 -33.76
N SER A 522 -64.35 34.36 -33.04
CA SER A 522 -65.66 33.65 -33.20
C SER A 522 -65.52 32.24 -33.82
N ASP A 523 -66.19 31.18 -33.34
CA ASP A 523 -67.22 31.03 -32.28
C ASP A 523 -66.77 30.12 -31.11
#